data_AF-A0AAV5TVV8-F1
#
_entry.id   AF-A0AAV5TVV8-F1
#
_cell.length_a   1.000
_cell.length_b   1.000
_cell.length_c   1.000
_cell.angle_alpha   90.00
_cell.angle_beta   90.00
_cell.angle_gamma   90.00
#
_symmetry.space_group_name_H-M   'P 1'
#
loop_
_entity.id
_entity.type
_entity.pdbx_description
1 polymer ?
#
loop_
_entity_poly.entity_id
_entity_poly.type
_entity_poly.pdbx_seq_one_letter_code
_entity_poly.pdbx_strand_id
1 'polypeptide(L)'
;NSLKTKTIERLHEGIDTFQVEDGTIFYWKSASPQRLYVKWKGNEIHATLPGKNIDMYGVGYNNAIYFCCRKKIYKAVFAITDGIIISPVRDLLSGENVHWTICSRVRYRKRYVYCLSEDPGENEILVDVPDEEMKDMEVAAIHRGTVILFSET
;
A
#
# COMPACT_ATOMS: atom_id res chain seq x y z
N ASN A 1 26.14 -8.94 -19.28
CA ASN A 1 24.80 -8.97 -19.88
C ASN A 1 24.14 -7.61 -19.73
N SER A 2 24.08 -6.83 -20.80
CA SER A 2 23.36 -5.54 -20.82
C SER A 2 21.85 -5.82 -20.79
N LEU A 3 21.17 -5.36 -19.73
CA LEU A 3 19.70 -5.27 -19.70
C LEU A 3 19.28 -4.28 -20.79
N LYS A 4 18.97 -4.79 -21.98
CA LYS A 4 18.34 -3.97 -23.03
C LYS A 4 16.87 -3.78 -22.66
N THR A 5 16.51 -2.56 -22.30
CA THR A 5 15.12 -2.14 -22.13
C THR A 5 14.37 -2.38 -23.44
N LYS A 6 13.39 -3.30 -23.45
CA LYS A 6 12.72 -3.72 -24.69
C LYS A 6 11.66 -2.73 -25.16
N THR A 7 11.07 -1.93 -24.28
CA THR A 7 9.95 -1.04 -24.62
C THR A 7 9.84 0.08 -23.59
N ILE A 8 9.57 1.31 -24.04
CA ILE A 8 9.25 2.45 -23.18
C ILE A 8 7.75 2.71 -23.31
N GLU A 9 7.04 2.63 -22.20
CA GLU A 9 5.62 3.02 -22.12
C GLU A 9 5.52 4.44 -21.57
N ARG A 10 4.72 5.30 -22.22
CA ARG A 10 4.42 6.65 -21.74
C ARG A 10 3.01 6.66 -21.17
N LEU A 11 2.87 7.02 -19.91
CA LEU A 11 1.58 7.13 -19.24
C LEU A 11 1.02 8.54 -19.35
N HIS A 12 -0.30 8.64 -19.31
CA HIS A 12 -0.97 9.92 -19.16
C HIS A 12 -0.79 10.46 -17.74
N GLU A 13 -0.90 11.77 -17.58
CA GLU A 13 -0.90 12.43 -16.28
C GLU A 13 -2.02 11.88 -15.37
N GLY A 14 -1.73 11.76 -14.08
CA GLY A 14 -2.65 11.24 -13.08
C GLY A 14 -2.82 9.71 -13.09
N ILE A 15 -1.86 8.98 -13.67
CA ILE A 15 -1.74 7.53 -13.57
C ILE A 15 -0.51 7.19 -12.73
N ASP A 16 -0.74 6.60 -11.57
CA ASP A 16 0.31 6.02 -10.73
C ASP A 16 0.50 4.54 -11.10
N THR A 17 1.71 4.02 -10.87
CA THR A 17 2.02 2.61 -11.10
C THR A 17 2.61 1.95 -9.87
N PHE A 18 2.20 0.71 -9.65
CA PHE A 18 2.60 -0.11 -8.52
C PHE A 18 3.03 -1.48 -9.04
N GLN A 19 4.32 -1.78 -8.99
CA GLN A 19 4.85 -3.07 -9.38
C GLN A 19 4.96 -3.98 -8.14
N VAL A 20 4.32 -5.15 -8.21
CA VAL A 20 4.43 -6.18 -7.16
C VAL A 20 5.54 -7.19 -7.47
N GLU A 21 5.87 -8.08 -6.53
CA GLU A 21 7.06 -8.94 -6.58
C GLU A 21 7.08 -9.88 -7.81
N ASP A 22 5.93 -10.38 -8.24
CA ASP A 22 5.82 -11.24 -9.44
C ASP A 22 5.97 -10.47 -10.77
N GLY A 23 6.17 -9.16 -10.70
CA GLY A 23 6.34 -8.27 -11.84
C GLY A 23 5.03 -7.71 -12.40
N THR A 24 3.87 -8.07 -11.86
CA THR A 24 2.59 -7.46 -12.23
C THR A 24 2.61 -5.97 -11.91
N ILE A 25 2.17 -5.14 -12.86
CA ILE A 25 2.05 -3.69 -12.71
C ILE A 25 0.57 -3.34 -12.61
N PHE A 26 0.18 -2.77 -11.48
CA PHE A 26 -1.10 -2.11 -11.30
C PHE A 26 -1.01 -0.65 -11.72
N TYR A 27 -2.04 -0.19 -12.41
CA TYR A 27 -2.20 1.18 -12.86
C TYR A 27 -3.38 1.79 -12.11
N TRP A 28 -3.13 2.90 -11.43
CA TRP A 28 -4.13 3.63 -10.66
C TRP A 28 -4.38 4.99 -11.27
N LYS A 29 -5.61 5.22 -11.72
CA LYS A 29 -6.08 6.54 -12.14
C LYS A 29 -6.85 7.18 -10.99
N SER A 30 -6.29 8.22 -10.38
CA SER A 30 -6.89 8.94 -9.26
C SER A 30 -8.01 9.90 -9.69
N ALA A 31 -7.95 10.43 -10.92
CA ALA A 31 -8.94 11.34 -11.48
C ALA A 31 -10.28 10.64 -11.80
N SER A 32 -11.40 11.34 -11.61
CA SER A 32 -12.74 10.79 -11.85
C SER A 32 -12.99 10.42 -13.32
N PRO A 33 -13.54 9.22 -13.62
CA PRO A 33 -13.80 8.14 -12.68
C PRO A 33 -12.51 7.43 -12.25
N GLN A 34 -12.37 7.26 -10.93
CA GLN A 34 -11.29 6.49 -10.32
C GLN A 34 -11.26 5.07 -10.88
N ARG A 35 -10.08 4.56 -11.26
CA ARG A 35 -9.92 3.24 -11.88
C ARG A 35 -8.64 2.56 -11.45
N LEU A 36 -8.76 1.30 -11.07
CA LEU A 36 -7.65 0.38 -10.87
C LEU A 36 -7.67 -0.66 -11.99
N TYR A 37 -6.54 -0.90 -12.63
CA TYR A 37 -6.45 -1.89 -13.71
C TYR A 37 -5.04 -2.47 -13.85
N VAL A 38 -4.94 -3.59 -14.57
CA VAL A 38 -3.67 -4.19 -15.02
C VAL A 38 -3.70 -4.37 -16.53
N LYS A 39 -2.52 -4.46 -17.15
CA LYS A 39 -2.39 -4.79 -18.57
C LYS A 39 -1.93 -6.24 -18.71
N TRP A 40 -2.77 -7.09 -19.30
CA TRP A 40 -2.48 -8.51 -19.47
C TRP A 40 -2.78 -8.96 -20.90
N LYS A 41 -1.76 -9.51 -21.58
CA LYS A 41 -1.86 -9.97 -22.98
C LYS A 41 -2.46 -8.92 -23.93
N GLY A 42 -2.07 -7.65 -23.74
CA GLY A 42 -2.53 -6.52 -24.57
C GLY A 42 -3.91 -5.96 -24.19
N ASN A 43 -4.57 -6.49 -23.16
CA ASN A 43 -5.88 -6.01 -22.71
C ASN A 43 -5.77 -5.32 -21.34
N GLU A 44 -6.62 -4.32 -21.11
CA GLU A 44 -6.81 -3.73 -19.79
C GLU A 44 -7.88 -4.52 -19.02
N ILE A 45 -7.51 -5.02 -17.84
CA ILE A 45 -8.42 -5.70 -16.93
C ILE A 45 -8.69 -4.75 -15.77
N HIS A 46 -9.92 -4.25 -15.70
CA HIS A 46 -10.33 -3.26 -14.68
C HIS A 46 -10.94 -3.96 -13.46
N ALA A 47 -10.64 -3.42 -12.27
CA ALA A 47 -11.26 -3.85 -11.04
C ALA A 47 -12.64 -3.17 -10.84
N THR A 48 -13.57 -3.88 -10.20
CA THR A 48 -14.78 -3.26 -9.64
C THR A 48 -14.47 -2.66 -8.27
N LEU A 49 -14.38 -1.33 -8.20
CA LEU A 49 -14.04 -0.62 -6.97
C LEU A 49 -15.20 -0.64 -5.94
N PRO A 50 -14.92 -0.74 -4.63
CA PRO A 50 -15.94 -0.81 -3.59
C PRO A 50 -16.67 0.52 -3.35
N GLY A 51 -16.20 1.62 -3.94
CA GLY A 51 -16.78 2.95 -3.79
C GLY A 51 -16.02 4.03 -4.53
N LYS A 52 -16.26 5.28 -4.12
CA LYS A 52 -15.54 6.48 -4.57
C LYS A 52 -14.60 6.97 -3.45
N ASN A 53 -13.74 7.92 -3.77
CA ASN A 53 -12.77 8.54 -2.84
C ASN A 53 -11.84 7.49 -2.24
N ILE A 54 -11.18 6.75 -3.12
CA ILE A 54 -10.17 5.77 -2.75
C ILE A 54 -8.83 6.47 -2.52
N ASP A 55 -8.22 6.17 -1.38
CA ASP A 55 -6.86 6.56 -1.03
C ASP A 55 -5.95 5.35 -1.26
N MET A 56 -5.08 5.42 -2.28
CA MET A 56 -4.16 4.35 -2.62
C MET A 56 -2.92 4.42 -1.73
N TYR A 57 -2.54 3.31 -1.09
CA TYR A 57 -1.44 3.28 -0.13
C TYR A 57 -0.18 2.58 -0.64
N GLY A 58 -0.30 1.75 -1.68
CA GLY A 58 0.84 1.16 -2.37
C GLY A 58 0.93 -0.35 -2.28
N VAL A 59 2.13 -0.87 -2.56
CA VAL A 59 2.44 -2.31 -2.63
C VAL A 59 2.76 -2.83 -1.25
N GLY A 60 2.00 -3.84 -0.80
CA GLY A 60 2.30 -4.58 0.41
C GLY A 60 2.79 -5.99 0.12
N TYR A 61 2.78 -6.83 1.14
CA TYR A 61 3.18 -8.24 1.02
C TYR A 61 2.19 -9.05 0.17
N ASN A 62 2.66 -10.19 -0.37
CA ASN A 62 1.88 -11.18 -1.11
C ASN A 62 1.29 -10.70 -2.45
N ASN A 63 2.10 -10.02 -3.26
CA ASN A 63 1.69 -9.54 -4.59
C ASN A 63 0.40 -8.72 -4.60
N ALA A 64 0.21 -7.90 -3.57
CA ALA A 64 -1.00 -7.15 -3.36
C ALA A 64 -0.73 -5.64 -3.26
N ILE A 65 -1.69 -4.86 -3.75
CA ILE A 65 -1.75 -3.43 -3.41
C ILE A 65 -2.85 -3.20 -2.38
N TYR A 66 -2.67 -2.17 -1.55
CA TYR A 66 -3.57 -1.81 -0.49
C TYR A 66 -4.10 -0.39 -0.66
N PHE A 67 -5.37 -0.20 -0.30
CA PHE A 67 -6.04 1.10 -0.37
C PHE A 67 -7.15 1.19 0.67
N CYS A 68 -7.55 2.43 0.99
CA CYS A 68 -8.72 2.69 1.83
C CYS A 68 -9.90 3.14 0.99
N CYS A 69 -11.10 2.69 1.38
CA CYS A 69 -12.34 3.31 0.98
C CYS A 69 -13.28 3.36 2.18
N ARG A 70 -13.75 4.57 2.54
CA ARG A 70 -14.70 4.80 3.65
C ARG A 70 -14.24 4.16 4.97
N LYS A 71 -12.97 4.36 5.35
CA LYS A 71 -12.34 3.79 6.56
C LYS A 71 -12.25 2.26 6.58
N LYS A 72 -12.43 1.57 5.44
CA LYS A 72 -12.15 0.15 5.32
C LYS A 72 -10.94 -0.05 4.43
N ILE A 73 -10.00 -0.85 4.91
CA ILE A 73 -8.80 -1.27 4.19
C ILE A 73 -9.16 -2.43 3.27
N TYR A 74 -8.75 -2.32 2.02
CA TYR A 74 -8.90 -3.35 1.00
C TYR A 74 -7.54 -3.77 0.47
N LYS A 75 -7.47 -5.02 0.03
CA LYS A 75 -6.36 -5.55 -0.76
C LYS A 75 -6.85 -5.86 -2.17
N ALA A 76 -6.04 -5.55 -3.18
CA ALA A 76 -6.25 -5.99 -4.55
C ALA A 76 -5.12 -6.91 -4.98
N VAL A 77 -5.49 -8.06 -5.54
CA VAL A 77 -4.57 -9.06 -6.09
C VAL A 77 -4.99 -9.36 -7.52
N PHE A 78 -4.02 -9.58 -8.40
CA PHE A 78 -4.29 -10.01 -9.77
C PHE A 78 -4.21 -11.54 -9.88
N ALA A 79 -5.29 -12.17 -10.31
CA ALA A 79 -5.35 -13.57 -10.66
C ALA A 79 -5.61 -13.71 -12.16
N ILE A 80 -4.84 -14.55 -12.84
CA ILE A 80 -4.92 -14.72 -14.31
C ILE A 80 -6.34 -15.11 -14.76
N THR A 81 -7.04 -15.91 -13.97
CA THR A 81 -8.39 -16.43 -14.26
C THR A 81 -9.50 -15.45 -13.91
N ASP A 82 -9.33 -14.70 -12.82
CA ASP A 82 -10.42 -13.94 -12.19
C ASP A 82 -10.23 -12.41 -12.30
N GLY A 83 -9.13 -11.98 -12.91
CA GLY A 83 -8.79 -10.57 -13.02
C GLY A 83 -8.33 -9.99 -11.69
N ILE A 84 -8.73 -8.75 -11.40
CA ILE A 84 -8.36 -8.08 -10.15
C ILE A 84 -9.41 -8.39 -9.08
N ILE A 85 -9.00 -9.18 -8.09
CA ILE A 85 -9.83 -9.54 -6.94
C ILE A 85 -9.59 -8.52 -5.84
N ILE A 86 -10.65 -7.81 -5.45
CA ILE A 86 -10.64 -6.89 -4.31
C ILE A 86 -11.32 -7.58 -3.12
N SER A 87 -10.65 -7.59 -1.97
CA SER A 87 -11.20 -8.14 -0.73
C SER A 87 -10.98 -7.19 0.45
N PRO A 88 -11.93 -7.09 1.39
CA PRO A 88 -11.75 -6.31 2.60
C PRO A 88 -10.71 -6.99 3.50
N VAL A 89 -9.92 -6.19 4.21
CA VAL A 89 -8.91 -6.66 5.17
C VAL A 89 -9.40 -6.38 6.59
N ARG A 90 -9.56 -5.10 6.93
CA ARG A 90 -10.03 -4.63 8.24
C ARG A 90 -10.55 -3.20 8.15
N ASP A 91 -11.16 -2.72 9.22
CA ASP A 91 -11.46 -1.31 9.36
C ASP A 91 -10.23 -0.53 9.85
N LEU A 92 -10.12 0.72 9.41
CA LEU A 92 -9.15 1.69 9.90
C LEU A 92 -9.60 2.14 11.31
N LEU A 93 -8.75 1.91 12.30
CA LEU A 93 -9.06 2.20 13.69
C LEU A 93 -8.94 3.70 13.98
N SER A 94 -9.67 4.15 15.02
CA SER A 94 -9.56 5.53 15.48
C SER A 94 -8.14 5.84 15.99
N GLY A 95 -7.57 6.93 15.47
CA GLY A 95 -6.21 7.38 15.78
C GLY A 95 -5.10 6.65 15.03
N GLU A 96 -5.44 5.80 14.05
CA GLU A 96 -4.44 5.27 13.11
C GLU A 96 -4.00 6.35 12.12
N ASN A 97 -2.69 6.47 11.94
CA ASN A 97 -2.08 7.17 10.82
C ASN A 97 -1.53 6.12 9.86
N VAL A 98 -1.80 6.28 8.56
CA VAL A 98 -1.33 5.37 7.52
C VAL A 98 -0.17 6.04 6.78
N HIS A 99 0.98 5.36 6.81
CA HIS A 99 2.24 5.74 6.16
C HIS A 99 2.52 4.67 5.11
N TRP A 100 2.05 4.88 3.88
CA TRP A 100 2.09 3.84 2.84
C TRP A 100 1.42 2.55 3.33
N THR A 101 2.10 1.42 3.30
CA THR A 101 1.58 0.13 3.77
C THR A 101 1.86 -0.14 5.25
N ILE A 102 2.20 0.88 6.03
CA ILE A 102 2.47 0.80 7.47
C ILE A 102 1.47 1.67 8.20
N CYS A 103 0.99 1.19 9.34
CA CYS A 103 0.17 1.99 10.24
C CYS A 103 0.96 2.36 11.48
N SER A 104 0.68 3.53 12.04
CA SER A 104 1.11 3.90 13.38
C SER A 104 -0.06 4.37 14.23
N ARG A 105 0.03 4.11 15.54
CA ARG A 105 -1.00 4.47 16.51
C ARG A 105 -0.39 4.79 17.86
N VAL A 106 -0.91 5.82 18.54
CA VAL A 106 -0.50 6.15 19.91
C VAL A 106 -1.54 5.64 20.91
N ARG A 107 -1.10 4.80 21.86
CA ARG A 107 -1.91 4.27 22.97
C ARG A 107 -1.13 4.40 24.26
N TYR A 108 -1.75 4.96 25.31
CA TYR A 108 -1.10 5.14 26.62
C TYR A 108 0.27 5.86 26.54
N ARG A 109 0.34 6.91 25.70
CA ARG A 109 1.58 7.68 25.39
C ARG A 109 2.71 6.86 24.74
N LYS A 110 2.43 5.64 24.28
CA LYS A 110 3.36 4.80 23.54
C LYS A 110 2.97 4.74 22.07
N ARG A 111 3.96 4.80 21.19
CA ARG A 111 3.78 4.70 19.73
C ARG A 111 3.97 3.25 19.31
N TYR A 112 3.02 2.74 18.54
CA TYR A 112 3.06 1.40 17.98
C TYR A 112 2.97 1.46 16.47
N VAL A 113 3.64 0.52 15.80
CA VAL A 113 3.61 0.38 14.34
C VAL A 113 3.32 -1.07 13.95
N TYR A 114 2.69 -1.27 12.81
CA TYR A 114 2.33 -2.59 12.25
C TYR A 114 2.06 -2.46 10.76
N CYS A 115 2.06 -3.57 10.02
CA CYS A 115 1.70 -3.52 8.62
C CYS A 115 0.20 -3.22 8.47
N LEU A 116 -0.15 -2.47 7.42
CA LEU A 116 -1.54 -2.12 7.10
C LEU A 116 -2.45 -3.36 6.98
N SER A 117 -1.87 -4.48 6.54
CA SER A 117 -2.55 -5.77 6.34
C SER A 117 -2.78 -6.59 7.61
N GLU A 118 -2.12 -6.24 8.71
CA GLU A 118 -2.07 -7.04 9.93
C GLU A 118 -3.15 -6.65 10.94
N ASP A 119 -3.38 -7.53 11.92
CA ASP A 119 -4.20 -7.22 13.08
C ASP A 119 -3.35 -6.45 14.12
N PRO A 120 -3.69 -5.18 14.43
CA PRO A 120 -2.96 -4.41 15.44
C PRO A 120 -3.08 -4.95 16.87
N GLY A 121 -3.98 -5.89 17.14
CA GLY A 121 -4.06 -6.59 18.43
C GLY A 121 -2.96 -7.65 18.61
N GLU A 122 -2.39 -8.16 17.51
CA GLU A 122 -1.46 -9.28 17.53
C GLU A 122 -0.06 -8.90 17.00
N ASN A 123 0.01 -7.95 16.08
CA ASN A 123 1.23 -7.66 15.30
C ASN A 123 1.87 -6.31 15.62
N GLU A 124 1.40 -5.59 16.64
CA GLU A 124 1.95 -4.28 16.94
C GLU A 124 3.37 -4.34 17.51
N ILE A 125 4.23 -3.43 17.03
CA ILE A 125 5.61 -3.27 17.50
C ILE A 125 5.69 -1.93 18.22
N LEU A 126 6.14 -1.95 19.48
CA LEU A 126 6.42 -0.75 20.24
C LEU A 126 7.63 -0.03 19.63
N VAL A 127 7.46 1.24 19.27
CA VAL A 127 8.55 2.14 18.91
C VAL A 127 9.01 2.82 20.19
N ASP A 128 10.02 2.23 20.85
CA ASP A 128 10.62 2.75 22.07
C ASP A 128 11.79 3.70 21.74
N VAL A 129 11.46 4.75 20.98
CA VAL A 129 12.40 5.81 20.59
C VAL A 129 11.87 7.13 21.17
N PRO A 130 12.69 7.93 21.86
CA PRO A 130 12.28 9.22 22.40
C PRO A 130 11.67 10.12 21.31
N ASP A 131 10.63 10.88 21.64
CA ASP A 131 9.96 11.78 20.69
C ASP A 131 10.93 12.81 20.08
N GLU A 132 11.97 13.21 20.81
CA GLU A 132 13.02 14.12 20.30
C GLU A 132 13.84 13.50 19.17
N GLU A 133 14.15 12.20 19.25
CA GLU A 133 14.85 11.47 18.19
C GLU A 133 13.93 11.14 17.01
N MET A 134 12.63 10.96 17.26
CA MET A 134 11.62 10.72 16.23
C MET A 134 11.23 11.97 15.44
N LYS A 135 11.66 13.17 15.86
CA LYS A 135 11.24 14.43 15.24
C LYS A 135 11.63 14.51 13.76
N ASP A 136 12.79 13.94 13.42
CA ASP A 136 13.38 13.96 12.08
C ASP A 136 13.47 12.54 11.49
N MET A 137 12.65 11.60 12.01
CA MET A 137 12.61 10.22 11.55
C MET A 137 11.21 9.78 11.15
N GLU A 138 11.13 9.05 10.04
CA GLU A 138 9.92 8.40 9.56
C GLU A 138 10.08 6.88 9.53
N VAL A 139 8.96 6.18 9.61
CA VAL A 139 8.93 4.71 9.53
C VAL A 139 8.98 4.31 8.05
N ALA A 140 10.12 3.75 7.62
CA ALA A 140 10.30 3.27 6.25
C ALA A 140 9.68 1.90 6.03
N ALA A 141 9.92 0.97 6.95
CA ALA A 141 9.58 -0.44 6.76
C ALA A 141 9.43 -1.18 8.09
N ILE A 142 8.72 -2.31 8.04
CA ILE A 142 8.76 -3.34 9.07
C ILE A 142 9.30 -4.60 8.40
N HIS A 143 10.42 -5.11 8.89
CA HIS A 143 11.06 -6.32 8.38
C HIS A 143 11.32 -7.31 9.51
N ARG A 144 10.62 -8.46 9.48
CA ARG A 144 10.79 -9.57 10.44
C ARG A 144 10.71 -9.12 11.92
N GLY A 145 9.74 -8.26 12.23
CA GLY A 145 9.55 -7.70 13.57
C GLY A 145 10.46 -6.52 13.92
N THR A 146 11.32 -6.08 12.99
CA THR A 146 12.18 -4.91 13.16
C THR A 146 11.60 -3.70 12.44
N VAL A 147 11.45 -2.59 13.16
CA VAL A 147 11.08 -1.29 12.59
C VAL A 147 12.32 -0.63 11.99
N ILE A 148 12.24 -0.25 10.72
CA ILE A 148 13.28 0.49 10.02
C ILE A 148 12.85 1.94 9.96
N LEU A 149 13.66 2.82 10.56
CA LEU A 149 13.48 4.26 10.53
C LEU A 149 14.44 4.86 9.51
N PHE A 150 14.03 5.92 8.83
CA PHE A 150 14.90 6.74 8.00
C PHE A 150 14.77 8.20 8.42
N SER A 151 15.87 8.95 8.27
CA SER A 151 15.86 10.39 8.50
C SER A 151 15.72 11.09 7.15
N GLU A 152 14.81 12.06 7.07
CA GLU A 152 14.75 12.97 5.93
C GLU A 152 15.94 13.93 6.02
N THR A 153 16.93 13.76 5.14
CA THR A 153 18.05 14.71 4.95
C THR A 153 17.66 15.88 4.09
#